data_AF-A0A4U2ZY09-F1
#
_entry.id   AF-A0A4U2ZY09-F1
#
_cell.length_a   1.000
_cell.length_b   1.000
_cell.length_c   1.000
_cell.angle_alpha   90.00
_cell.angle_beta   90.00
_cell.angle_gamma   90.00
#
_symmetry.space_group_name_H-M   'P 1'
#
loop_
_entity.id
_entity.type
_entity.pdbx_description
1 polymer ?
#
loop_
_entity_poly.entity_id
_entity_poly.type
_entity_poly.pdbx_seq_one_letter_code
_entity_poly.pdbx_strand_id
1 'polypeptide(L)' 'MKKRVLEMQPLRDNFKLIGKEKDYIFQALAYMGGATAQMSWANTVLEDVDKVPKELKNEMIQVNQIINDLQDKLRKINTK' A
#
# COMPACT_ATOMS: atom_id res chain seq x y z
N MET A 1 -18.07 6.88 -5.46
CA MET A 1 -17.30 5.96 -6.35
C MET A 1 -18.23 5.42 -7.44
N LYS A 2 -17.77 5.24 -8.68
CA LYS A 2 -18.63 4.71 -9.77
C LYS A 2 -18.92 3.20 -9.52
N LYS A 3 -20.14 2.72 -9.79
CA LYS A 3 -20.58 1.33 -9.55
C LYS A 3 -19.62 0.27 -10.10
N ARG A 4 -19.12 0.46 -11.33
CA ARG A 4 -18.15 -0.43 -11.98
C ARG A 4 -16.83 -0.57 -11.22
N VAL A 5 -16.36 0.50 -10.57
CA VAL A 5 -15.12 0.49 -9.78
C VAL A 5 -15.26 -0.40 -8.54
N LEU A 6 -16.45 -0.40 -7.92
CA LEU A 6 -16.74 -1.27 -6.78
C LEU A 6 -16.84 -2.74 -7.22
N GLU A 7 -17.33 -3.05 -8.42
CA GLU A 7 -17.45 -4.43 -8.90
C GLU A 7 -16.09 -5.09 -9.17
N MET A 8 -15.07 -4.30 -9.53
CA MET A 8 -13.71 -4.77 -9.82
C MET A 8 -12.74 -4.59 -8.66
N GLN A 9 -13.21 -4.07 -7.52
CA GLN A 9 -12.36 -3.75 -6.39
C GLN A 9 -11.78 -5.02 -5.74
N PRO A 10 -10.44 -5.18 -5.66
CA PRO A 10 -9.83 -6.32 -4.96
C PRO A 10 -10.25 -6.36 -3.49
N LEU A 11 -10.37 -7.53 -2.87
CA LEU A 11 -10.72 -7.66 -1.44
C LEU A 11 -12.10 -7.09 -1.04
N ARG A 12 -12.97 -6.71 -1.99
CA ARG A 12 -14.27 -6.11 -1.67
C ARG A 12 -15.11 -6.98 -0.74
N ASP A 13 -15.19 -8.28 -1.00
CA ASP A 13 -15.99 -9.18 -0.17
C ASP A 13 -15.36 -9.36 1.23
N ASN A 14 -14.04 -9.27 1.36
CA ASN A 14 -13.36 -9.24 2.65
C ASN A 14 -13.73 -7.98 3.43
N PHE A 15 -13.77 -6.81 2.79
CA PHE A 15 -14.19 -5.57 3.44
C PHE A 15 -15.66 -5.61 3.88
N LYS A 16 -16.56 -6.22 3.10
CA LYS A 16 -17.95 -6.47 3.53
C LYS A 16 -17.99 -7.39 4.75
N LEU A 17 -17.24 -8.49 4.73
CA LEU A 17 -17.21 -9.48 5.81
C LEU A 17 -16.81 -8.86 7.16
N ILE A 18 -15.90 -7.88 7.15
CA ILE A 18 -15.43 -7.19 8.38
C ILE A 18 -16.17 -5.87 8.65
N GLY A 19 -17.25 -5.55 7.92
CA GLY A 19 -18.04 -4.32 8.12
C GLY A 19 -17.33 -3.02 7.71
N LYS A 20 -16.30 -3.10 6.85
CA LYS A 20 -15.50 -1.96 6.38
C LYS A 20 -15.78 -1.57 4.92
N GLU A 21 -16.88 -2.05 4.33
CA GLU A 21 -17.23 -1.83 2.92
C GLU A 21 -17.42 -0.35 2.53
N LYS A 22 -17.74 0.53 3.48
CA LYS A 22 -17.89 1.99 3.27
C LYS A 22 -16.74 2.80 3.86
N ASP A 23 -15.81 2.16 4.55
CA ASP A 23 -14.66 2.80 5.18
C ASP A 23 -13.51 2.88 4.16
N TYR A 24 -13.61 3.85 3.24
CA TYR A 24 -12.68 3.96 2.12
C TYR A 24 -11.26 4.35 2.56
N ILE A 25 -11.11 5.04 3.71
CA ILE A 25 -9.79 5.35 4.27
C ILE A 25 -9.15 4.07 4.78
N PHE A 26 -9.88 3.23 5.52
CA PHE A 26 -9.40 1.92 5.92
C PHE A 26 -9.03 1.04 4.71
N GLN A 27 -9.87 1.01 3.67
CA GLN A 27 -9.59 0.24 2.45
C GLN A 27 -8.31 0.70 1.76
N ALA A 28 -8.11 2.02 1.62
CA ALA A 28 -6.88 2.59 1.06
C ALA A 28 -5.66 2.20 1.90
N LEU A 29 -5.74 2.33 3.24
CA LEU A 29 -4.68 1.93 4.15
C LEU A 29 -4.34 0.43 4.03
N ALA A 30 -5.34 -0.44 3.86
CA ALA A 30 -5.14 -1.87 3.67
C ALA A 30 -4.36 -2.18 2.38
N TYR A 31 -4.71 -1.54 1.25
CA TYR A 31 -3.94 -1.71 0.01
C TYR A 31 -2.53 -1.15 0.11
N MET A 32 -2.37 0.03 0.72
CA MET A 32 -1.06 0.62 0.93
C MET A 32 -0.17 -0.26 1.81
N GLY A 33 -0.73 -0.90 2.83
CA GLY A 33 0.00 -1.88 3.64
C GLY A 33 0.48 -3.07 2.81
N GLY A 34 -0.37 -3.58 1.90
CA GLY A 34 0.02 -4.60 0.92
C GLY A 34 1.15 -4.15 0.00
N ALA A 35 1.09 -2.92 -0.51
CA ALA A 35 2.14 -2.35 -1.35
C ALA A 35 3.48 -2.24 -0.59
N THR A 36 3.48 -1.76 0.67
CA THR A 36 4.70 -1.71 1.50
C THR A 36 5.32 -3.09 1.70
N ALA A 37 4.51 -4.12 1.94
CA ALA A 37 5.00 -5.49 2.10
C ALA A 37 5.63 -6.02 0.79
N GLN A 38 4.98 -5.80 -0.36
CA GLN A 38 5.50 -6.21 -1.66
C GLN A 38 6.81 -5.49 -2.02
N MET A 39 6.88 -4.18 -1.78
CA MET A 39 8.09 -3.39 -2.00
C MET A 39 9.23 -3.83 -1.07
N SER A 40 8.94 -4.18 0.18
CA SER A 40 9.95 -4.73 1.10
C SER A 40 10.57 -6.01 0.55
N TRP A 41 9.74 -6.94 0.03
CA TRP A 41 10.24 -8.14 -0.64
C TRP A 41 11.05 -7.83 -1.90
N ALA A 42 10.59 -6.87 -2.72
CA ALA A 42 11.33 -6.46 -3.91
C ALA A 42 12.73 -5.92 -3.56
N ASN A 43 12.83 -5.12 -2.49
CA ASN A 43 14.11 -4.61 -2.00
C ASN A 43 15.02 -5.75 -1.51
N THR A 44 14.49 -6.70 -0.73
CA THR A 44 15.24 -7.87 -0.24
C THR A 44 15.79 -8.73 -1.37
N VAL A 45 14.99 -9.01 -2.40
CA VAL A 45 15.43 -9.83 -3.55
C VAL A 45 16.57 -9.17 -4.33
N LEU A 46 16.68 -7.84 -4.28
CA LEU A 46 17.72 -7.08 -5.00
C LEU A 46 18.90 -6.65 -4.12
N GLU A 47 18.90 -6.93 -2.82
CA GLU A 47 19.89 -6.44 -1.86
C GLU A 47 21.33 -6.72 -2.34
N ASP A 48 21.62 -7.97 -2.67
CA ASP A 48 22.96 -8.44 -3.10
C ASP A 48 23.12 -8.57 -4.63
N VAL A 49 22.19 -8.03 -5.42
CA VAL A 49 22.28 -8.10 -6.89
C VAL A 49 23.17 -6.97 -7.42
N ASP A 50 24.43 -7.28 -7.75
CA ASP A 50 25.43 -6.30 -8.23
C ASP A 50 25.05 -5.61 -9.55
N LYS A 51 24.24 -6.28 -10.39
CA LYS A 51 23.79 -5.73 -11.68
C LYS A 51 22.85 -4.52 -11.50
N VAL A 52 22.24 -4.37 -10.33
CA VAL A 52 21.32 -3.25 -10.05
C VAL A 52 22.11 -2.15 -9.34
N PRO A 53 22.19 -0.92 -9.89
CA PRO A 53 22.89 0.19 -9.26
C PRO A 53 22.37 0.49 -7.85
N LYS A 54 23.28 0.85 -6.95
CA LYS A 54 22.94 1.19 -5.56
C LYS A 54 21.97 2.38 -5.48
N GLU A 55 22.12 3.33 -6.38
CA GLU A 55 21.27 4.52 -6.49
C GLU A 55 19.82 4.11 -6.73
N LEU A 56 19.58 3.16 -7.66
CA LEU A 56 18.24 2.64 -7.94
C LEU A 56 17.67 1.86 -6.75
N LYS A 57 18.47 1.05 -6.05
CA LYS A 57 18.04 0.38 -4.82
C LYS A 57 17.61 1.38 -3.74
N ASN A 58 18.35 2.49 -3.61
CA ASN A 58 18.00 3.56 -2.67
C ASN A 58 16.69 4.25 -3.04
N GLU A 59 16.45 4.53 -4.33
CA GLU A 59 15.16 5.08 -4.80
C GLU A 59 14.00 4.13 -4.47
N MET A 60 14.18 2.81 -4.65
CA MET A 60 13.16 1.82 -4.28
C MET A 60 12.87 1.80 -2.78
N ILE A 61 13.90 1.97 -1.93
CA ILE A 61 13.72 2.09 -0.48
C ILE A 61 12.96 3.37 -0.11
N GLN A 62 13.20 4.47 -0.82
CA GLN A 62 12.48 5.74 -0.60
C GLN A 62 10.99 5.63 -0.91
N VAL A 63 10.58 4.78 -1.86
CA VAL A 63 9.16 4.50 -2.13
C VAL A 63 8.44 4.00 -0.87
N ASN A 64 9.06 3.10 -0.10
CA ASN A 64 8.48 2.62 1.17
C ASN A 64 8.32 3.74 2.19
N GLN A 65 9.28 4.67 2.27
CA GLN A 65 9.19 5.82 3.17
C GLN A 65 8.03 6.73 2.78
N ILE A 66 7.86 7.02 1.49
CA ILE A 66 6.75 7.82 0.97
C ILE A 66 5.40 7.16 1.28
N ILE A 67 5.29 5.85 1.08
CA ILE A 67 4.05 5.11 1.40
C ILE A 67 3.72 5.26 2.89
N ASN A 68 4.71 5.07 3.78
CA ASN A 68 4.52 5.20 5.23
C ASN A 68 4.05 6.61 5.62
N ASP A 69 4.68 7.66 5.10
CA ASP A 69 4.28 9.04 5.36
C ASP A 69 2.84 9.33 4.94
N LEU A 70 2.43 8.81 3.79
CA LEU A 70 1.06 8.95 3.29
C LEU A 70 0.06 8.16 4.14
N GLN A 71 0.42 6.96 4.59
CA GLN A 71 -0.41 6.19 5.53
C GLN A 71 -0.62 6.96 6.83
N ASP A 72 0.42 7.59 7.38
CA ASP A 72 0.31 8.36 8.61
C ASP A 72 -0.59 9.59 8.44
N LYS A 73 -0.50 10.27 7.28
CA LYS A 73 -1.43 11.36 6.93
C LYS A 73 -2.88 10.87 6.84
N LEU A 74 -3.12 9.70 6.23
CA LEU A 74 -4.46 9.10 6.16
C LEU A 74 -4.98 8.66 7.53
N ARG A 75 -4.14 8.05 8.37
CA ARG A 75 -4.50 7.64 9.73
C ARG A 75 -4.96 8.83 10.57
N LYS A 76 -4.32 9.99 10.43
CA LYS A 76 -4.72 11.26 11.10
C LYS A 76 -6.08 11.79 10.65
N ILE A 77 -6.52 11.46 9.44
CA ILE A 77 -7.86 11.81 8.94
C ILE A 77 -8.89 10.83 9.52
N ASN A 78 -8.52 9.55 9.67
CA ASN A 78 -9.42 8.50 10.16
C ASN A 78 -9.71 8.53 11.68
N THR A 79 -8.89 9.25 12.46
CA THR A 79 -9.06 9.42 13.92
C THR A 79 -9.92 10.63 14.31
N LYS A 80 -10.52 11.33 13.35
CA LYS A 80 -11.53 12.37 13.57
C LYS A 80 -12.91 11.85 13.22
#